data_AF-A0A4Y2DBK0-F1
#
_entry.id   AF-A0A4Y2DBK0-F1
#
_cell.length_a   1.000
_cell.length_b   1.000
_cell.length_c   1.000
_cell.angle_alpha   90.00
_cell.angle_beta   90.00
_cell.angle_gamma   90.00
#
_symmetry.space_group_name_H-M   'P 1'
#
loop_
_entity.id
_entity.type
_entity.pdbx_description
1 polymer ?
#
loop_
_entity_poly.entity_id
_entity_poly.type
_entity_poly.pdbx_seq_one_letter_code
_entity_poly.pdbx_strand_id
1 'polypeptide(L)'
;MQCLHLHHTLKKTKIKYCWIPGHVGIPGNERADKAEKSTNASRETFVPLADALQAGQSNNKLYKIQPSIKGFGNLAIRKHDVILTRLRVGHTFLTHRHLLHSDPAPICNGCNCILSVEHILCQCKDFYSQRQAHFGAHIIGLIDILGNNPCVNVFTFLKEVQFFNFI
;
A
#
# COMPACT_ATOMS: atom_id res chain seq x y z
N MET A 1 -11.09 5.65 -0.17
CA MET A 1 -11.07 4.73 0.98
C MET A 1 -12.45 4.71 1.60
N GLN A 2 -13.15 3.58 1.57
CA GLN A 2 -14.39 3.47 2.34
C GLN A 2 -14.03 3.39 3.83
N CYS A 3 -14.67 4.21 4.66
CA CYS A 3 -14.61 4.08 6.12
C CYS A 3 -14.94 2.62 6.50
N LEU A 4 -14.02 1.93 7.18
CA LEU A 4 -14.30 0.61 7.74
C LEU A 4 -15.26 0.79 8.92
N HIS A 5 -16.55 0.53 8.71
CA HIS A 5 -17.55 0.63 9.76
C HIS A 5 -17.56 -0.64 10.62
N LEU A 6 -16.92 -0.63 11.78
CA LEU A 6 -17.15 -1.68 12.78
C LEU A 6 -18.37 -1.28 13.61
N HIS A 7 -19.45 -2.04 13.52
CA HIS A 7 -20.64 -1.84 14.35
C HIS A 7 -20.49 -2.64 15.65
N HIS A 8 -20.39 -1.96 16.79
CA HIS A 8 -20.41 -2.59 18.10
C HIS A 8 -21.60 -2.05 18.91
N THR A 9 -22.35 -2.94 19.56
CA THR A 9 -23.48 -2.53 20.41
C THR A 9 -23.10 -2.71 21.87
N LEU A 10 -22.85 -1.60 22.58
CA LEU A 10 -22.67 -1.60 24.04
C LEU A 10 -23.94 -1.03 24.67
N LYS A 11 -24.59 -1.80 25.55
CA LYS A 11 -25.72 -1.34 26.39
C LYS A 11 -26.78 -0.52 25.61
N LYS A 12 -27.29 -1.07 24.49
CA LYS A 12 -28.28 -0.46 23.57
C LYS A 12 -27.81 0.74 22.72
N THR A 13 -26.54 1.13 22.79
CA THR A 13 -25.98 2.19 21.93
C THR A 13 -25.26 1.57 20.73
N LYS A 14 -25.61 1.98 19.51
CA LYS A 14 -24.93 1.55 18.27
C LYS A 14 -23.72 2.44 18.02
N ILE A 15 -22.53 1.90 18.21
CA ILE A 15 -21.26 2.61 17.96
C ILE A 15 -20.70 2.13 16.63
N LYS A 16 -20.33 3.08 15.76
CA LYS A 16 -19.59 2.80 14.53
C LYS A 16 -18.18 3.31 14.67
N TYR A 17 -17.19 2.44 14.51
CA TYR A 17 -15.79 2.86 14.36
C TYR A 17 -15.52 3.13 12.88
N CYS A 18 -14.70 4.13 12.55
CA CYS A 18 -14.10 4.32 11.23
C CYS A 18 -12.62 4.65 11.42
N TRP A 19 -11.76 3.99 10.63
CA TRP A 19 -10.35 4.35 10.51
C TRP A 19 -10.17 5.45 9.47
N ILE A 20 -9.52 6.55 9.88
CA ILE A 20 -9.22 7.71 9.05
C ILE A 20 -7.70 7.82 8.93
N PRO A 21 -7.13 8.04 7.73
CA PRO A 21 -5.69 8.30 7.60
C PRO A 21 -5.28 9.58 8.32
N GLY A 22 -4.14 9.54 9.01
CA GLY A 22 -3.55 10.72 9.64
C GLY A 22 -2.90 11.67 8.63
N HIS A 23 -2.83 12.97 8.98
CA HIS A 23 -2.12 14.00 8.22
C HIS A 23 -2.55 14.20 6.75
N VAL A 24 -3.82 14.00 6.43
CA VAL A 24 -4.36 14.19 5.07
C VAL A 24 -5.23 15.45 4.90
N GLY A 25 -5.14 16.44 5.79
CA GLY A 25 -5.95 17.66 5.67
C GLY A 25 -7.35 17.56 6.24
N ILE A 26 -7.68 16.49 6.99
CA ILE A 26 -9.01 16.32 7.60
C ILE A 26 -9.03 17.12 8.90
N PRO A 27 -9.78 18.23 8.99
CA PRO A 27 -9.62 19.19 10.08
C PRO A 27 -9.84 18.59 11.46
N GLY A 28 -10.84 17.73 11.63
CA GLY A 28 -11.09 17.03 12.88
C GLY A 28 -9.99 16.04 13.29
N ASN A 29 -9.42 15.32 12.33
CA ASN A 29 -8.30 14.42 12.62
C ASN A 29 -7.04 15.21 12.99
N GLU A 30 -6.75 16.29 12.28
CA GLU A 30 -5.61 17.16 12.58
C GLU A 30 -5.73 17.85 13.95
N ARG A 31 -6.95 18.25 14.33
CA ARG A 31 -7.21 18.76 15.69
C ARG A 31 -6.94 17.69 16.75
N ALA A 32 -7.34 16.44 16.51
CA ALA A 32 -7.05 15.31 17.40
C ALA A 32 -5.54 15.03 17.50
N ASP A 33 -4.84 14.95 16.36
CA ASP A 33 -3.39 14.72 16.30
C ASP A 33 -2.60 15.85 16.99
N LYS A 34 -3.08 17.10 16.90
CA LYS A 34 -2.46 18.25 17.55
C LYS A 34 -2.72 18.29 19.06
N ALA A 35 -3.90 17.84 19.50
CA ALA A 35 -4.26 17.77 20.91
C ALA A 35 -3.40 16.76 21.67
N GLU A 36 -2.99 15.66 21.02
CA GLU A 36 -2.09 14.64 21.60
C GLU A 36 -0.70 15.21 21.93
N LYS A 37 -0.24 16.19 21.14
CA LYS A 37 1.06 16.86 21.35
C LYS A 37 1.04 17.97 22.41
N SER A 38 -0.14 18.38 22.88
CA SER A 38 -0.28 19.39 23.93
C SER A 38 -0.58 18.72 25.27
N THR A 39 0.34 18.82 26.23
CA THR A 39 0.35 18.06 27.49
C THR A 39 -0.82 18.35 28.46
N ASN A 40 -1.82 19.17 28.09
CA ASN A 40 -2.88 19.65 29.00
C ASN A 40 -4.25 19.93 28.32
N ALA A 41 -4.60 19.27 27.22
CA ALA A 41 -5.92 19.49 26.62
C ALA A 41 -7.02 18.69 27.33
N SER A 42 -8.05 19.38 27.82
CA SER A 42 -9.28 18.81 28.38
C SER A 42 -9.85 17.73 27.46
N ARG A 43 -10.20 16.58 28.07
CA ARG A 43 -10.81 15.41 27.43
C ARG A 43 -12.12 15.80 26.73
N GLU A 44 -12.08 16.02 25.41
CA GLU A 44 -13.15 15.72 24.44
C GLU A 44 -12.81 16.35 23.08
N THR A 45 -11.88 15.75 22.34
CA THR A 45 -11.62 16.12 20.95
C THR A 45 -12.57 15.33 20.06
N PHE A 46 -13.78 15.85 19.84
CA PHE A 46 -14.74 15.22 18.93
C PHE A 46 -14.32 15.49 17.47
N VAL A 47 -14.18 14.43 16.67
CA VAL A 47 -13.98 14.51 15.22
C VAL A 47 -15.37 14.50 14.57
N PRO A 48 -15.81 15.59 13.91
CA PRO A 48 -17.12 15.63 13.25
C PRO A 48 -17.29 14.52 12.22
N LEU A 49 -18.50 13.94 12.12
CA LEU A 49 -18.79 12.88 11.15
C LEU A 49 -18.55 13.32 9.69
N ALA A 50 -18.76 14.60 9.39
CA ALA A 50 -18.49 15.17 8.07
C ALA A 50 -17.00 15.08 7.68
N ASP A 51 -16.10 15.18 8.66
CA ASP A 51 -14.65 15.04 8.46
C ASP A 51 -14.29 13.57 8.18
N ALA A 52 -14.97 12.62 8.84
CA ALA A 52 -14.79 11.19 8.59
C ALA A 52 -15.26 10.77 7.18
N LEU A 53 -16.34 11.38 6.67
CA LEU A 53 -16.85 11.11 5.31
C LEU A 53 -15.90 11.63 4.22
N GLN A 54 -15.08 12.65 4.51
CA GLN A 54 -14.08 13.18 3.59
C GLN A 54 -12.82 12.30 3.46
N ALA A 55 -12.65 11.30 4.34
CA ALA A 55 -11.55 10.33 4.27
C ALA A 55 -11.57 9.41 3.04
N GLY A 56 -12.60 9.53 2.21
CA GLY A 56 -12.83 8.85 0.94
C GLY A 56 -11.80 9.11 -0.16
N GLN A 57 -10.50 8.97 0.08
CA GLN A 57 -9.50 9.16 -0.98
C GLN A 57 -9.54 8.00 -2.00
N SER A 58 -10.01 8.26 -3.21
CA SER A 58 -9.98 7.35 -4.37
C SER A 58 -8.59 7.27 -5.04
N ASN A 59 -7.63 8.10 -4.61
CA ASN A 59 -6.33 8.29 -5.27
C ASN A 59 -5.16 7.63 -4.52
N ASN A 60 -5.37 6.55 -3.76
CA ASN A 60 -4.27 5.86 -3.08
C ASN A 60 -3.61 4.80 -4.01
N LYS A 61 -2.28 4.66 -3.94
CA LYS A 61 -1.51 3.77 -4.84
C LYS A 61 -1.96 2.30 -4.76
N LEU A 62 -2.38 1.87 -3.57
CA LEU A 62 -2.83 0.50 -3.31
C LEU A 62 -4.22 0.19 -3.89
N TYR A 63 -5.07 1.20 -4.14
CA TYR A 63 -6.42 1.04 -4.68
C TYR A 63 -6.42 0.34 -6.04
N LYS A 64 -5.35 0.57 -6.84
CA LYS A 64 -5.15 -0.12 -8.12
C LYS A 64 -5.02 -1.64 -7.99
N ILE A 65 -4.63 -2.15 -6.82
CA ILE A 65 -4.37 -3.57 -6.55
C ILE A 65 -5.41 -4.17 -5.60
N GLN A 66 -5.87 -3.38 -4.61
CA GLN A 66 -6.86 -3.78 -3.61
C GLN A 66 -7.98 -2.74 -3.50
N PRO A 67 -9.02 -2.81 -4.35
CA PRO A 67 -10.15 -1.89 -4.26
C PRO A 67 -11.06 -2.18 -3.06
N SER A 68 -11.01 -3.41 -2.53
CA SER A 68 -11.80 -3.86 -1.38
C SER A 68 -11.00 -3.78 -0.07
N ILE A 69 -11.67 -3.56 1.05
CA ILE A 69 -11.03 -3.46 2.39
C ILE A 69 -10.87 -4.84 3.04
N LYS A 70 -11.42 -5.92 2.44
CA LYS A 70 -11.36 -7.28 3.00
C LYS A 70 -9.94 -7.83 3.19
N GLY A 71 -8.91 -7.10 2.78
CA GLY A 71 -7.52 -7.53 2.86
C GLY A 71 -7.25 -8.65 1.88
N PHE A 72 -5.98 -9.00 1.73
CA PHE A 72 -5.58 -10.19 0.99
C PHE A 72 -5.62 -11.41 1.90
N GLY A 73 -5.88 -12.59 1.32
CA GLY A 73 -5.68 -13.84 2.03
C GLY A 73 -4.21 -14.04 2.40
N ASN A 74 -3.96 -14.77 3.49
CA ASN A 74 -2.61 -15.15 3.89
C ASN A 74 -2.13 -16.35 3.06
N LEU A 75 -0.88 -16.34 2.63
CA LEU A 75 -0.21 -17.49 2.06
C LEU A 75 0.28 -18.44 3.18
N ALA A 76 0.54 -19.70 2.80
CA ALA A 76 1.10 -20.68 3.74
C ALA A 76 2.49 -20.29 4.28
N ILE A 77 3.24 -19.47 3.53
CA ILE A 77 4.60 -19.05 3.87
C ILE A 77 4.58 -17.57 4.25
N ARG A 78 4.75 -17.27 5.55
CA ARG A 78 4.79 -15.89 6.08
C ARG A 78 5.77 -14.97 5.35
N LYS A 79 6.93 -15.49 4.93
CA LYS A 79 7.92 -14.70 4.18
C LYS A 79 7.36 -14.19 2.85
N HIS A 80 6.57 -15.02 2.16
CA HIS A 80 5.93 -14.64 0.90
C HIS A 80 4.85 -13.59 1.10
N ASP A 81 4.08 -13.67 2.19
CA ASP A 81 3.11 -12.62 2.55
C ASP A 81 3.76 -11.26 2.78
N VAL A 82 4.89 -11.24 3.51
CA VAL A 82 5.64 -10.01 3.75
C VAL A 82 6.12 -9.42 2.42
N ILE A 83 6.71 -10.24 1.56
CA ILE A 83 7.19 -9.82 0.24
C ILE A 83 6.05 -9.25 -0.60
N LEU A 84 4.93 -9.96 -0.72
CA LEU A 84 3.76 -9.48 -1.47
C LEU A 84 3.22 -8.18 -0.91
N THR A 85 3.11 -8.08 0.41
CA THR A 85 2.63 -6.86 1.07
C THR A 85 3.52 -5.67 0.73
N ARG A 86 4.84 -5.83 0.81
CA ARG A 86 5.81 -4.77 0.47
C ARG A 86 5.76 -4.39 -1.00
N LEU A 87 5.63 -5.37 -1.91
CA LEU A 87 5.46 -5.11 -3.34
C LEU A 87 4.18 -4.31 -3.62
N ARG A 88 3.06 -4.68 -2.99
CA ARG A 88 1.75 -4.03 -3.16
C ARG A 88 1.77 -2.56 -2.75
N VAL A 89 2.44 -2.22 -1.65
CA VAL A 89 2.56 -0.82 -1.21
C VAL A 89 3.74 -0.09 -1.86
N GLY A 90 4.64 -0.81 -2.56
CA GLY A 90 5.85 -0.24 -3.15
C GLY A 90 6.94 0.12 -2.13
N HIS A 91 6.86 -0.41 -0.90
CA HIS A 91 7.80 -0.16 0.19
C HIS A 91 8.91 -1.23 0.17
N THR A 92 9.73 -1.18 -0.87
CA THR A 92 10.92 -2.03 -1.00
C THR A 92 12.17 -1.21 -0.69
N PHE A 93 13.28 -1.86 -0.36
CA PHE A 93 14.56 -1.17 -0.16
C PHE A 93 14.95 -0.39 -1.42
N LEU A 94 14.76 -0.98 -2.61
CA LEU A 94 15.15 -0.37 -3.88
C LEU A 94 14.30 0.83 -4.25
N THR A 95 13.01 0.85 -3.90
CA THR A 95 12.09 1.88 -4.40
C THR A 95 11.72 2.93 -3.36
N HIS A 96 11.94 2.66 -2.07
CA HIS A 96 11.43 3.50 -0.98
C HIS A 96 12.52 4.01 -0.01
N ARG A 97 13.72 3.43 -0.01
CA ARG A 97 14.81 3.86 0.89
C ARG A 97 15.15 5.36 0.75
N HIS A 98 15.11 5.87 -0.48
CA HIS A 98 15.46 7.26 -0.78
C HIS A 98 14.58 8.27 0.00
N LEU A 99 13.31 7.93 0.27
CA LEU A 99 12.41 8.76 1.07
C LEU A 99 12.80 8.83 2.55
N LEU A 100 13.44 7.78 3.08
CA LEU A 100 13.88 7.73 4.47
C LEU A 100 15.17 8.52 4.69
N HIS A 101 16.07 8.51 3.70
CA HIS A 101 17.37 9.17 3.77
C HIS A 101 17.38 10.55 3.08
N SER A 102 16.27 10.94 2.44
CA SER A 102 16.21 12.12 1.56
C SER A 102 17.23 12.06 0.42
N ASP A 103 17.55 10.85 -0.03
CA ASP A 103 18.41 10.62 -1.20
C ASP A 103 17.62 10.87 -2.50
N PRO A 104 18.31 11.07 -3.64
CA PRO A 104 17.67 11.09 -4.95
C PRO A 104 16.91 9.79 -5.23
N ALA A 105 15.76 9.91 -5.91
CA ALA A 105 14.99 8.74 -6.33
C ALA A 105 15.84 7.84 -7.25
N PRO A 106 15.84 6.51 -7.04
CA PRO A 106 16.64 5.60 -7.84
C PRO A 106 16.11 5.57 -9.27
N ILE A 107 17.03 5.52 -10.23
CA ILE A 107 16.72 5.54 -11.66
C ILE A 107 17.07 4.18 -12.26
N CYS A 108 16.21 3.66 -13.12
CA CYS A 108 16.54 2.52 -13.97
C CYS A 108 17.49 2.97 -15.08
N ASN A 109 18.70 2.41 -15.14
CA ASN A 109 19.71 2.80 -16.13
C ASN A 109 19.26 2.57 -17.59
N GLY A 110 18.56 1.46 -17.87
CA GLY A 110 18.11 1.15 -19.24
C GLY A 110 16.92 2.00 -19.70
N CYS A 111 16.04 2.40 -18.78
CA CYS A 111 14.79 3.12 -19.11
C CYS A 111 14.84 4.63 -18.79
N ASN A 112 15.85 5.08 -18.06
CA ASN A 112 16.03 6.46 -17.60
C ASN A 112 14.78 7.06 -16.92
N CYS A 113 14.09 6.24 -16.11
CA CYS A 113 12.93 6.66 -15.34
C CYS A 113 13.06 6.20 -13.88
N ILE A 114 12.25 6.79 -12.98
CA ILE A 114 12.23 6.42 -11.57
C ILE A 114 11.93 4.91 -11.43
N LEU A 115 12.76 4.22 -10.67
CA LEU A 115 12.60 2.81 -10.37
C LEU A 115 11.40 2.61 -9.41
N SER A 116 10.43 1.83 -9.85
CA SER A 116 9.24 1.48 -9.06
C SER A 116 8.91 -0.01 -9.18
N VAL A 117 8.10 -0.54 -8.26
CA VAL A 117 7.66 -1.95 -8.34
C VAL A 117 6.88 -2.21 -9.62
N GLU A 118 6.00 -1.28 -10.02
CA GLU A 118 5.27 -1.35 -11.29
C GLU A 118 6.24 -1.34 -12.48
N HIS A 119 7.29 -0.53 -12.43
CA HIS A 119 8.30 -0.51 -13.48
C HIS A 119 8.98 -1.88 -13.61
N ILE A 120 9.45 -2.45 -12.49
CA ILE A 120 10.15 -3.74 -12.47
C ILE A 120 9.24 -4.87 -12.98
N LEU A 121 8.01 -4.93 -12.47
CA LEU A 121 7.09 -6.04 -12.70
C LEU A 121 6.29 -5.93 -14.00
N CYS A 122 6.16 -4.75 -14.60
CA CYS A 122 5.28 -4.56 -15.77
C CYS A 122 5.95 -3.85 -16.96
N GLN A 123 6.95 -3.00 -16.77
CA GLN A 123 7.35 -2.02 -17.81
C GLN A 123 8.82 -2.10 -18.25
N CYS A 124 9.73 -2.47 -17.35
CA CYS A 124 11.18 -2.38 -17.57
C CYS A 124 11.61 -3.23 -18.76
N LYS A 125 12.25 -2.63 -19.78
CA LYS A 125 12.68 -3.35 -20.98
C LYS A 125 13.71 -4.43 -20.67
N ASP A 126 14.60 -4.16 -19.71
CA ASP A 126 15.68 -5.06 -19.31
C ASP A 126 15.16 -6.37 -18.70
N PHE A 127 13.93 -6.37 -18.17
CA PHE A 127 13.30 -7.54 -17.57
C PHE A 127 12.22 -8.19 -18.45
N TYR A 128 12.10 -7.78 -19.73
CA TYR A 128 11.03 -8.27 -20.60
C TYR A 128 11.05 -9.79 -20.78
N SER A 129 12.21 -10.37 -21.08
CA SER A 129 12.34 -11.83 -21.31
C SER A 129 12.01 -12.64 -20.06
N GLN A 130 12.48 -12.20 -18.90
CA GLN A 130 12.21 -12.84 -17.62
C GLN A 130 10.72 -12.74 -17.27
N ARG A 131 10.09 -11.58 -17.49
CA ARG A 131 8.64 -11.44 -17.29
C ARG A 131 7.85 -12.37 -18.19
N GLN A 132 8.24 -12.48 -19.47
CA GLN A 132 7.57 -13.38 -20.40
C GLN A 132 7.70 -14.85 -19.96
N ALA A 133 8.87 -15.26 -19.46
CA ALA A 133 9.11 -16.61 -18.97
C ALA A 133 8.32 -16.94 -17.69
N HIS A 134 8.22 -15.99 -16.75
CA HIS A 134 7.56 -16.24 -15.45
C HIS A 134 6.07 -15.97 -15.47
N PHE A 135 5.61 -15.01 -16.28
CA PHE A 135 4.23 -14.54 -16.23
C PHE A 135 3.45 -14.77 -17.55
N GLY A 136 4.13 -15.10 -18.65
CA GLY A 136 3.51 -15.37 -19.95
C GLY A 136 3.38 -14.15 -20.86
N ALA A 137 2.71 -14.36 -22.01
CA ALA A 137 2.66 -13.39 -23.12
C ALA A 137 1.49 -12.38 -23.08
N HIS A 138 0.58 -12.47 -22.10
CA HIS A 138 -0.51 -11.51 -21.96
C HIS A 138 -0.03 -10.22 -21.30
N ILE A 139 -0.68 -9.09 -21.57
CA ILE A 139 -0.42 -7.81 -20.91
C ILE A 139 -0.77 -7.98 -19.43
N ILE A 140 0.22 -7.87 -18.56
CA ILE A 140 0.06 -8.14 -17.13
C ILE A 140 0.07 -6.81 -16.39
N GLY A 141 -1.09 -6.43 -15.89
CA GLY A 141 -1.20 -5.33 -14.96
C GLY A 141 -0.65 -5.75 -13.59
N LEU A 142 -0.29 -4.76 -12.78
CA LEU A 142 0.17 -4.99 -11.41
C LEU A 142 -0.85 -5.80 -10.58
N ILE A 143 -2.14 -5.67 -10.89
CA ILE A 143 -3.24 -6.41 -10.26
C ILE A 143 -3.22 -7.90 -10.61
N ASP A 144 -2.77 -8.29 -11.80
CA ASP A 144 -2.71 -9.68 -12.22
C ASP A 144 -1.55 -10.42 -11.52
N ILE A 145 -0.48 -9.68 -11.16
CA ILE A 145 0.68 -10.23 -10.45
C ILE A 145 0.46 -10.22 -8.93
N LEU A 146 -0.06 -9.11 -8.39
CA LEU A 146 -0.08 -8.83 -6.95
C LEU A 146 -1.49 -8.75 -6.35
N GLY A 147 -2.55 -8.99 -7.14
CA GLY A 147 -3.93 -8.89 -6.68
C GLY A 147 -4.35 -9.99 -5.69
N ASN A 148 -5.65 -10.29 -5.66
CA ASN A 148 -6.21 -11.26 -4.72
C ASN A 148 -5.68 -12.68 -4.93
N ASN A 149 -5.43 -13.04 -6.19
CA ASN A 149 -4.80 -14.29 -6.58
C ASN A 149 -3.42 -13.98 -7.17
N PRO A 150 -2.40 -13.77 -6.33
CA PRO A 150 -1.08 -13.37 -6.80
C PRO A 150 -0.43 -14.47 -7.64
N CYS A 151 0.30 -14.07 -8.67
CA CYS A 151 1.06 -15.01 -9.49
C CYS A 151 2.21 -15.61 -8.68
N VAL A 152 2.18 -16.92 -8.44
CA VAL A 152 3.21 -17.62 -7.62
C VAL A 152 4.63 -17.48 -8.21
N ASN A 153 4.74 -17.28 -9.52
CA ASN A 153 6.02 -17.09 -10.21
C ASN A 153 6.65 -15.71 -9.94
N VAL A 154 5.97 -14.81 -9.22
CA VAL A 154 6.58 -13.53 -8.80
C VAL A 154 7.80 -13.77 -7.93
N PHE A 155 7.80 -14.81 -7.10
CA PHE A 155 8.94 -15.11 -6.22
C PHE A 155 10.14 -15.66 -6.99
N THR A 156 9.91 -16.47 -8.02
CA THR A 156 10.98 -17.00 -8.89
C THR A 156 11.54 -15.90 -9.79
N PHE A 157 10.68 -15.06 -10.37
CA PHE A 157 11.08 -13.86 -11.09
C PHE A 157 11.98 -12.95 -10.24
N LEU A 158 11.57 -12.63 -9.02
CA LEU A 158 12.34 -11.75 -8.13
C LEU A 158 13.70 -12.34 -7.75
N LYS A 159 13.83 -13.66 -7.67
CA LYS A 159 15.12 -14.32 -7.45
C LYS A 159 16.00 -14.23 -8.68
N GLU A 160 15.45 -14.44 -9.86
CA GLU A 160 16.20 -14.38 -11.12
C GLU A 160 16.77 -12.99 -11.38
N VAL A 161 15.96 -11.94 -11.18
CA VAL A 161 16.42 -10.55 -11.34
C VAL A 161 17.22 -10.03 -10.13
N GLN A 162 17.53 -10.90 -9.15
CA GLN A 162 18.30 -10.60 -7.92
C GLN A 162 17.66 -9.56 -6.99
N PHE A 163 16.34 -9.36 -7.06
CA PHE A 163 15.63 -8.34 -6.27
C PHE A 163 15.00 -8.91 -5.00
N PHE A 164 14.91 -10.24 -4.87
CA PHE A 164 14.22 -10.92 -3.77
C PHE A 164 14.71 -10.49 -2.37
N ASN A 165 16.01 -10.22 -2.21
CA ASN A 165 16.59 -9.81 -0.93
C ASN A 165 16.46 -8.31 -0.64
N PHE A 166 16.01 -7.53 -1.62
CA PHE A 166 15.79 -6.09 -1.49
C PHE A 166 14.31 -5.70 -1.35
N ILE A 167 13.42 -6.68 -1.24
CA ILE A 167 12.01 -6.48 -0.89
C ILE A 167 11.86 -6.48 0.62
#